data_AF-M2UMY7-F1
#
_entry.id   AF-M2UMY7-F1
#
_cell.length_a   1.000
_cell.length_b   1.000
_cell.length_c   1.000
_cell.angle_alpha   90.00
_cell.angle_beta   90.00
_cell.angle_gamma   90.00
#
_symmetry.space_group_name_H-M   'P 1'
#
loop_
_entity.id
_entity.type
_entity.pdbx_description
1 polymer ?
#
loop_
_entity_poly.entity_id
_entity_poly.type
_entity_poly.pdbx_seq_one_letter_code
_entity_poly.pdbx_strand_id
1 'polypeptide(L)'
;MSRRVDPGRHWPAKLLAGLIAGLALALALSGWFAWFGPGGSATLNKYQVTMWLVPPLWLAALGTCWAFRSGWRAWGWLGGLAVLAWAGLALARQIGS
;
A
#
# COMPACT_ATOMS: atom_id res chain seq x y z
N MET A 1 1.75 35.32 -22.44
CA MET A 1 1.02 34.12 -21.99
C MET A 1 1.89 33.33 -21.03
N SER A 2 1.74 33.54 -19.72
CA SER A 2 2.41 32.74 -18.67
C SER A 2 1.53 31.53 -18.37
N ARG A 3 1.92 30.33 -18.81
CA ARG A 3 1.32 29.08 -18.31
C ARG A 3 1.80 28.92 -16.89
N ARG A 4 1.01 29.35 -15.91
CA ARG A 4 1.25 28.99 -14.51
C ARG A 4 1.12 27.47 -14.42
N VAL A 5 2.22 26.80 -14.11
CA VAL A 5 2.20 25.39 -13.72
C VAL A 5 1.57 25.38 -12.33
N ASP A 6 0.25 25.23 -12.24
CA ASP A 6 -0.47 25.28 -10.96
C ASP A 6 -0.05 24.09 -10.08
N PRO A 7 0.73 24.30 -9.00
CA PRO A 7 1.10 23.22 -8.08
C PRO A 7 -0.13 22.57 -7.44
N GLY A 8 -1.23 23.33 -7.40
CA GLY A 8 -2.57 22.93 -6.97
C GLY A 8 -3.18 21.76 -7.74
N ARG A 9 -2.73 21.46 -8.96
CA ARG A 9 -3.42 20.46 -9.81
C ARG A 9 -3.04 19.01 -9.51
N HIS A 10 -1.92 18.77 -8.84
CA HIS A 10 -1.40 17.42 -8.62
C HIS A 10 -1.55 16.89 -7.20
N TRP A 11 -1.75 17.75 -6.20
CA TRP A 11 -1.86 17.31 -4.81
C TRP A 11 -3.07 16.41 -4.52
N PRO A 12 -4.28 16.61 -5.11
CA PRO A 12 -5.40 15.73 -4.83
C PRO A 12 -5.15 14.33 -5.40
N ALA A 13 -4.53 14.25 -6.58
CA ALA A 13 -4.17 12.98 -7.21
C ALA A 13 -3.12 12.21 -6.39
N LYS A 14 -2.14 12.90 -5.79
CA LYS A 14 -1.15 12.29 -4.88
C LYS A 14 -1.80 11.79 -3.58
N LEU A 15 -2.68 12.62 -3.00
CA LEU A 15 -3.42 12.26 -1.80
C LEU A 15 -4.28 11.01 -2.03
N LEU A 16 -5.04 10.99 -3.14
CA LEU A 16 -5.86 9.84 -3.53
C LEU A 16 -5.02 8.59 -3.81
N ALA A 17 -3.84 8.74 -4.43
CA ALA A 17 -2.91 7.63 -4.61
C ALA A 17 -2.47 7.05 -3.25
N GLY A 18 -2.07 7.91 -2.31
CA GLY A 18 -1.68 7.48 -0.97
C GLY A 18 -2.84 6.87 -0.17
N LEU A 19 -4.04 7.45 -0.26
CA LEU A 19 -5.23 6.97 0.45
C LEU A 19 -5.69 5.61 -0.09
N ILE A 20 -5.86 5.48 -1.41
CA ILE A 20 -6.44 4.28 -2.03
C ILE A 20 -5.37 3.24 -2.30
N ALA A 21 -4.36 3.57 -3.12
CA ALA A 21 -3.32 2.60 -3.48
C ALA A 21 -2.40 2.30 -2.29
N GLY A 22 -2.12 3.30 -1.44
CA GLY A 22 -1.37 3.07 -0.21
C GLY A 22 -2.11 2.19 0.81
N LEU A 23 -3.44 2.32 0.95
CA LEU A 23 -4.22 1.42 1.80
C LEU A 23 -4.21 -0.01 1.24
N ALA A 24 -4.44 -0.15 -0.07
CA ALA A 24 -4.41 -1.45 -0.73
C ALA A 24 -3.05 -2.15 -0.56
N LEU A 25 -1.95 -1.41 -0.66
CA LEU A 25 -0.60 -1.90 -0.40
C LEU A 25 -0.41 -2.32 1.06
N ALA A 26 -0.83 -1.49 2.02
CA ALA A 26 -0.73 -1.79 3.45
C ALA A 26 -1.48 -3.06 3.84
N LEU A 27 -2.69 -3.25 3.29
CA LEU A 27 -3.47 -4.48 3.47
C LEU A 27 -2.78 -5.71 2.87
N ALA A 28 -2.22 -5.59 1.66
CA ALA A 28 -1.50 -6.69 1.02
C ALA A 28 -0.28 -7.13 1.85
N LEU A 29 0.54 -6.16 2.29
CA LEU A 29 1.73 -6.41 3.10
C LEU A 29 1.39 -6.99 4.48
N SER A 30 0.31 -6.51 5.10
CA SER A 30 -0.23 -7.11 6.32
C SER A 30 -0.69 -8.56 6.08
N GLY A 31 -1.35 -8.84 4.95
CA GLY A 31 -1.73 -10.19 4.54
C GLY A 31 -0.55 -11.14 4.33
N TRP A 32 0.57 -10.64 3.78
CA TRP A 32 1.82 -11.39 3.70
C TRP A 32 2.33 -11.80 5.09
N PHE A 33 2.32 -10.87 6.05
CA PHE A 33 2.70 -11.18 7.43
C PHE A 33 1.77 -12.23 8.06
N ALA A 34 0.47 -12.16 7.79
CA ALA A 34 -0.50 -13.15 8.25
C ALA A 34 -0.24 -14.55 7.66
N TRP A 35 0.14 -14.64 6.38
CA TRP A 35 0.36 -15.91 5.69
C TRP A 35 1.70 -16.56 6.06
N PHE A 36 2.79 -15.80 6.08
CA PHE A 36 4.14 -16.32 6.32
C PHE A 36 4.57 -16.33 7.80
N GLY A 37 3.83 -15.66 8.68
CA GLY A 37 4.19 -15.61 10.10
C GLY A 37 4.06 -16.98 10.80
N PRO A 38 4.96 -17.31 11.74
CA PRO A 38 4.91 -18.56 12.51
C PRO A 38 3.63 -18.66 13.36
N GLY A 39 3.08 -19.87 13.51
CA GLY A 39 1.95 -20.17 14.42
C GLY A 39 0.55 -20.31 13.79
N GLY A 40 0.42 -20.26 12.45
CA GLY A 40 -0.90 -20.30 11.78
C GLY A 40 -1.68 -18.99 11.97
N SER A 41 -2.81 -18.81 11.31
CA SER A 41 -3.61 -17.57 11.44
C SER A 41 -4.26 -17.43 12.82
N ALA A 42 -4.47 -18.53 13.55
CA ALA A 42 -5.31 -18.59 14.75
C ALA A 42 -4.67 -18.08 16.07
N THR A 43 -3.39 -17.71 16.10
CA THR A 43 -2.78 -17.18 17.33
C THR A 43 -3.29 -15.75 17.59
N LEU A 44 -3.96 -15.51 18.72
CA LEU A 44 -4.55 -14.21 19.09
C LEU A 44 -3.57 -13.02 18.93
N ASN A 45 -2.31 -13.23 19.29
CA ASN A 45 -1.24 -12.23 19.14
C ASN A 45 -0.93 -11.91 17.68
N LYS A 46 -1.03 -12.89 16.77
CA LYS A 46 -0.72 -12.70 15.35
C LYS A 46 -1.79 -11.86 14.65
N TYR A 47 -3.07 -12.04 14.99
CA TYR A 47 -4.14 -11.18 14.49
C TYR A 47 -3.98 -9.72 14.93
N GLN A 48 -3.67 -9.50 16.20
CA GLN A 48 -3.43 -8.15 16.73
C GLN A 48 -2.25 -7.50 15.99
N VAL A 49 -1.10 -8.18 15.89
CA VAL A 49 0.07 -7.63 15.17
C VAL A 49 -0.25 -7.34 13.70
N THR A 50 -0.95 -8.26 13.02
CA THR A 50 -1.37 -8.09 11.61
C THR A 50 -2.26 -6.85 11.45
N MET A 51 -3.25 -6.68 12.33
CA MET A 51 -4.14 -5.52 12.34
C MET A 51 -3.38 -4.22 12.62
N TRP A 52 -2.51 -4.22 13.63
CA TRP A 52 -1.72 -3.06 14.04
C TRP A 52 -0.62 -2.68 13.04
N LEU A 53 -0.24 -3.58 12.11
CA LEU A 53 0.68 -3.26 11.01
C LEU A 53 0.03 -2.40 9.92
N VAL A 54 -1.30 -2.42 9.76
CA VAL A 54 -1.97 -1.69 8.68
C VAL A 54 -1.80 -0.17 8.83
N PRO A 55 -2.10 0.47 9.98
CA PRO A 55 -1.94 1.92 10.14
C PRO A 55 -0.53 2.45 9.86
N PRO A 56 0.57 1.89 10.42
CA PRO A 56 1.91 2.40 10.15
C PRO A 56 2.34 2.18 8.69
N LEU A 57 1.99 1.04 8.08
CA LEU A 57 2.25 0.80 6.65
C LEU A 57 1.48 1.79 5.76
N TRP A 58 0.22 2.05 6.11
CA TRP A 58 -0.62 2.99 5.36
C TRP A 58 -0.11 4.42 5.48
N LEU A 59 0.25 4.87 6.68
CA LEU A 59 0.82 6.20 6.92
C LEU A 59 2.19 6.37 6.24
N ALA A 60 3.02 5.32 6.22
CA ALA A 60 4.27 5.32 5.47
C ALA A 60 3.99 5.48 3.96
N ALA A 61 3.06 4.70 3.39
CA ALA A 61 2.67 4.82 1.99
C ALA A 61 2.09 6.21 1.65
N LEU A 62 1.23 6.76 2.51
CA LEU A 62 0.73 8.13 2.42
C LEU A 62 1.86 9.16 2.45
N GLY A 63 2.85 9.00 3.33
CA GLY A 63 4.03 9.86 3.37
C GLY A 63 4.85 9.80 2.08
N THR A 64 5.07 8.59 1.54
CA THR A 64 5.84 8.42 0.29
C THR A 64 5.15 9.03 -0.93
N CYS A 65 3.83 9.23 -0.94
CA CYS A 65 3.13 9.84 -2.07
C CYS A 65 3.63 11.28 -2.33
N TRP A 66 4.09 11.97 -1.28
CA TRP A 66 4.65 13.32 -1.34
C TRP A 66 6.07 13.37 -1.89
N ALA A 67 6.83 12.27 -1.83
CA ALA A 67 8.15 12.19 -2.45
C ALA A 67 8.08 12.18 -3.99
N PHE A 68 6.93 11.84 -4.58
CA PHE A 68 6.76 11.84 -6.03
C PHE A 68 6.50 13.23 -6.58
N ARG A 69 7.14 13.58 -7.70
CA ARG A 69 6.94 14.87 -8.39
C ARG A 69 5.54 15.00 -9.01
N SER A 70 4.90 13.91 -9.46
CA SER A 70 3.55 13.91 -10.08
C SER A 70 2.60 12.89 -9.45
N GLY A 71 1.29 13.19 -9.48
CA GLY A 71 0.25 12.27 -9.01
C GLY A 71 0.21 10.95 -9.80
N TRP A 72 0.43 10.99 -11.11
CA TRP A 72 0.50 9.79 -11.96
C TRP A 72 1.67 8.88 -11.59
N ARG A 73 2.83 9.44 -11.20
CA ARG A 73 3.95 8.62 -10.70
C ARG A 73 3.60 7.98 -9.36
N ALA A 74 2.94 8.71 -8.46
CA ALA A 74 2.48 8.15 -7.20
C ALA A 74 1.50 6.98 -7.43
N TRP A 75 0.55 7.13 -8.36
CA TRP A 75 -0.34 6.04 -8.76
C TRP A 75 0.40 4.86 -9.39
N GLY A 76 1.30 5.10 -10.33
CA GLY A 76 2.05 4.03 -10.99
C GLY A 76 2.90 3.23 -10.01
N TRP A 77 3.58 3.90 -9.07
CA TRP A 77 4.40 3.23 -8.07
C TRP A 77 3.58 2.57 -6.96
N LEU A 78 2.71 3.30 -6.27
CA LEU A 78 1.91 2.73 -5.17
C LEU A 78 0.92 1.69 -5.67
N GLY A 79 0.26 1.96 -6.80
CA GLY A 79 -0.64 1.01 -7.44
C GLY A 79 0.09 -0.20 -8.00
N GLY A 80 1.25 0.00 -8.66
CA GLY A 80 2.08 -1.10 -9.15
C GLY A 80 2.57 -2.01 -8.03
N LEU A 81 3.08 -1.43 -6.94
CA LEU A 81 3.48 -2.19 -5.75
C LEU A 81 2.29 -2.91 -5.11
N ALA A 82 1.12 -2.27 -5.01
CA ALA A 82 -0.07 -2.90 -4.48
C ALA A 82 -0.48 -4.13 -5.32
N VAL A 83 -0.52 -4.00 -6.65
CA VAL A 83 -0.84 -5.10 -7.57
C VAL A 83 0.17 -6.23 -7.43
N LEU A 84 1.47 -5.93 -7.41
CA LEU A 84 2.52 -6.93 -7.24
C LEU A 84 2.41 -7.65 -5.88
N ALA A 85 2.16 -6.92 -4.80
CA ALA A 85 2.00 -7.51 -3.47
C ALA A 85 0.78 -8.44 -3.40
N TRP A 86 -0.36 -8.03 -3.98
CA TRP A 86 -1.56 -8.85 -4.07
C TRP A 86 -1.37 -10.07 -4.97
N ALA A 87 -0.75 -9.92 -6.13
CA ALA A 87 -0.45 -11.02 -7.04
C ALA A 87 0.47 -12.05 -6.38
N GLY A 88 1.54 -11.59 -5.72
CA GLY A 88 2.43 -12.46 -4.97
C GLY A 88 1.73 -13.17 -3.81
N LEU A 89 0.83 -12.49 -3.10
CA LEU A 89 0.04 -13.11 -2.03
C LEU A 89 -0.90 -14.19 -2.59
N ALA A 90 -1.55 -13.91 -3.73
CA ALA A 90 -2.43 -14.87 -4.39
C ALA A 90 -1.65 -16.12 -4.85
N LEU A 91 -0.46 -15.95 -5.43
CA LEU A 91 0.42 -17.06 -5.81
C LEU A 91 0.89 -17.86 -4.59
N ALA A 92 1.31 -17.18 -3.52
CA ALA A 92 1.71 -17.84 -2.27
C ALA A 92 0.58 -18.68 -1.66
N ARG A 93 -0.66 -18.21 -1.79
CA ARG A 93 -1.85 -18.95 -1.32
C ARG A 93 -2.17 -20.17 -2.17
N GLN A 94 -1.87 -20.16 -3.47
CA GLN A 94 -2.06 -21.31 -4.35
C GLN A 94 -0.99 -22.40 -4.16
N ILE A 95 0.23 -22.01 -3.78
CA ILE A 95 1.32 -22.97 -3.54
C ILE A 95 1.21 -23.59 -2.14
N GLY A 96 0.67 -22.84 -1.17
CA GLY A 96 0.54 -23.29 0.22
C GLY A 96 -0.76 -24.02 0.58
N SER A 97 -1.64 -24.27 -0.38
CA SER A 97 -2.90 -25.04 -0.24
C SER A 97 -2.73 -26.46 -0.77
#